data_AF-A0AAN4S964-F1
#
_entry.id   AF-A0AAN4S964-F1
#
_cell.length_a   1.000
_cell.length_b   1.000
_cell.length_c   1.000
_cell.angle_alpha   90.00
_cell.angle_beta   90.00
_cell.angle_gamma   90.00
#
_symmetry.space_group_name_H-M   'P 1'
#
loop_
_entity.id
_entity.type
_entity.pdbx_description
1 polymer ?
#
loop_
_entity_poly.entity_id
_entity_poly.type
_entity_poly.pdbx_seq_one_letter_code
_entity_poly.pdbx_strand_id
1 'polypeptide(L)'
;MINLINSNHVQEMVATNSLQGFYGHQIRQRYGMVPPETVPIKGKLVYLAPALKTIQLRASQDGTVEHQEEFFDNEPGELALRQYAAQAGGFSTAVNYKRLGGRLIPTGFFGFDYVSQPNYASNVGDGQLFDGLFVPEEPEGVISCFDSATDFSQLSQPEIIIAQLLEDQILQTYDNINSQLHLLNELGNAQGLVGELSEVVDKQKRIQQLREERKKELYTGMVNPVMSFDSVQQQAEQILQSMDQPTLKEKSKKPKKSFGNIFSVWG
;
A
#
# COMPACT_ATOMS: atom_id res chain seq x y z
N MET A 1 -8.18 5.47 -34.41
CA MET A 1 -8.14 5.51 -32.94
C MET A 1 -8.67 6.83 -32.39
N ILE A 2 -8.12 7.99 -32.75
CA ILE A 2 -8.54 9.32 -32.23
C ILE A 2 -10.07 9.52 -32.27
N ASN A 3 -10.69 9.31 -33.43
CA ASN A 3 -12.14 9.48 -33.59
C ASN A 3 -12.97 8.48 -32.76
N LEU A 4 -12.42 7.28 -32.49
CA LEU A 4 -13.09 6.27 -31.67
C LEU A 4 -13.07 6.68 -30.20
N ILE A 5 -11.89 7.05 -29.69
CA ILE A 5 -11.71 7.53 -28.32
C ILE A 5 -12.61 8.74 -28.02
N ASN A 6 -12.65 9.71 -28.94
CA ASN A 6 -13.46 10.92 -28.77
C ASN A 6 -14.92 10.75 -29.21
N SER A 7 -15.37 9.54 -29.55
CA SER A 7 -16.75 9.31 -29.99
C SER A 7 -17.73 9.43 -28.81
N ASN A 8 -18.96 9.87 -29.09
CA ASN A 8 -20.01 9.99 -28.06
C ASN A 8 -20.20 8.68 -27.27
N HIS A 9 -20.09 7.52 -27.94
CA HIS A 9 -20.25 6.23 -27.30
C HIS A 9 -19.15 5.96 -26.25
N VAL A 10 -17.88 6.15 -26.60
CA VAL A 10 -16.78 5.94 -25.64
C VAL A 10 -16.82 6.96 -24.52
N GLN A 11 -17.14 8.22 -24.83
CA GLN A 11 -17.26 9.27 -23.82
C GLN A 11 -18.45 9.02 -22.87
N GLU A 12 -19.55 8.45 -23.36
CA GLU A 12 -20.65 7.96 -22.51
C GLU A 12 -20.16 6.84 -21.58
N MET A 13 -19.41 5.86 -22.09
CA MET A 13 -18.87 4.78 -21.26
C MET A 13 -17.89 5.27 -20.18
N VAL A 14 -17.10 6.32 -20.45
CA VAL A 14 -16.28 7.00 -19.43
C VAL A 14 -17.20 7.62 -18.37
N ALA A 15 -18.22 8.38 -18.80
CA ALA A 15 -19.14 9.06 -17.89
C ALA A 15 -19.95 8.09 -17.00
N THR A 16 -20.25 6.90 -17.51
CA THR A 16 -20.98 5.85 -16.79
C THR A 16 -20.08 4.86 -16.04
N ASN A 17 -18.75 5.09 -16.00
CA ASN A 17 -17.77 4.19 -15.39
C ASN A 17 -17.80 2.75 -15.95
N SER A 18 -18.16 2.60 -17.22
CA SER A 18 -18.32 1.31 -17.90
C SER A 18 -17.02 0.81 -18.55
N LEU A 19 -16.01 1.67 -18.68
CA LEU A 19 -14.66 1.27 -19.10
C LEU A 19 -13.89 0.71 -17.92
N GLN A 20 -14.21 -0.54 -17.55
CA GLN A 20 -13.54 -1.26 -16.48
C GLN A 20 -12.31 -2.00 -17.02
N GLY A 21 -11.31 -2.10 -16.15
CA GLY A 21 -10.00 -2.68 -16.41
C GLY A 21 -9.67 -3.81 -15.44
N PHE A 22 -8.85 -4.75 -15.90
CA PHE A 22 -8.42 -5.91 -15.12
C PHE A 22 -6.93 -5.85 -14.79
N TYR A 23 -6.54 -6.63 -13.79
CA TYR A 23 -5.13 -6.88 -13.51
C TYR A 23 -4.65 -8.03 -14.41
N GLY A 24 -3.94 -7.69 -15.48
CA GLY A 24 -3.56 -8.61 -16.55
C GLY A 24 -4.58 -8.68 -17.71
N HIS A 25 -4.07 -9.04 -18.89
CA HIS A 25 -4.88 -9.22 -20.11
C HIS A 25 -5.60 -10.55 -20.18
N GLN A 26 -5.19 -11.53 -19.37
CA GLN A 26 -5.59 -12.93 -19.51
C GLN A 26 -7.10 -13.11 -19.44
N ILE A 27 -7.78 -12.31 -18.62
CA ILE A 27 -9.23 -12.33 -18.50
C ILE A 27 -9.89 -11.96 -19.84
N ARG A 28 -9.47 -10.86 -20.47
CA ARG A 28 -10.02 -10.44 -21.77
C ARG A 28 -9.55 -11.33 -22.93
N GLN A 29 -8.31 -11.82 -22.84
CA GLN A 29 -7.80 -12.84 -23.75
C GLN A 29 -8.59 -14.15 -23.66
N ARG A 30 -9.29 -14.44 -22.56
CA ARG A 30 -10.05 -15.69 -22.40
C ARG A 30 -11.55 -15.53 -22.64
N TYR A 31 -12.12 -14.41 -22.20
CA TYR A 31 -13.57 -14.20 -22.13
C TYR A 31 -14.05 -12.99 -22.96
N GLY A 32 -13.15 -12.36 -23.72
CA GLY A 32 -13.46 -11.20 -24.55
C GLY A 32 -13.43 -9.87 -23.80
N MET A 33 -13.75 -8.78 -24.50
CA MET A 33 -13.57 -7.41 -23.98
C MET A 33 -14.52 -7.01 -22.85
N VAL A 34 -15.66 -7.71 -22.75
CA VAL A 34 -16.67 -7.55 -21.70
C VAL A 34 -16.84 -8.92 -21.03
N PRO A 35 -15.89 -9.34 -20.19
CA PRO A 35 -15.95 -10.63 -19.53
C PRO A 35 -17.14 -10.67 -18.56
N PRO A 36 -17.74 -11.85 -18.31
CA PRO A 36 -18.75 -12.00 -17.28
C PRO A 36 -18.14 -11.80 -15.89
N GLU A 37 -18.95 -11.37 -14.92
CA GLU A 37 -18.48 -11.15 -13.54
C GLU A 37 -17.98 -12.43 -12.87
N THR A 38 -18.46 -13.59 -13.30
CA THR A 38 -18.14 -14.88 -12.68
C THR A 38 -18.06 -15.99 -13.72
N VAL A 39 -17.04 -16.84 -13.59
CA VAL A 39 -16.79 -17.96 -14.51
C VAL A 39 -16.46 -19.25 -13.74
N PRO A 40 -16.97 -20.40 -14.19
CA PRO A 40 -16.50 -21.68 -13.69
C PRO A 40 -15.16 -22.05 -14.36
N ILE A 41 -14.08 -22.10 -13.60
CA ILE A 41 -12.76 -22.56 -14.06
C ILE A 41 -12.38 -23.81 -13.25
N LYS A 42 -12.17 -24.94 -13.94
CA LYS A 42 -11.76 -26.22 -13.32
C LYS A 42 -12.63 -26.63 -12.12
N GLY A 43 -13.95 -26.40 -12.21
CA GLY A 43 -14.92 -26.73 -11.16
C GLY A 43 -14.95 -25.76 -9.98
N LYS A 44 -14.15 -24.70 -10.00
CA LYS A 44 -14.22 -23.59 -9.04
C LYS A 44 -14.95 -22.41 -9.68
N LEU A 45 -15.83 -21.77 -8.92
CA LEU A 45 -16.46 -20.53 -9.34
C LEU A 45 -15.50 -19.37 -9.03
N VAL A 46 -15.04 -18.67 -10.06
CA VAL A 46 -14.06 -17.58 -9.95
C VAL A 46 -14.75 -16.25 -10.25
N TYR A 47 -14.64 -15.30 -9.32
CA TYR A 47 -15.12 -13.93 -9.49
C TYR A 47 -14.04 -13.11 -10.21
N LEU A 48 -14.37 -12.59 -11.39
CA LEU A 48 -13.46 -11.81 -12.22
C LEU A 48 -13.59 -10.33 -11.86
N ALA A 49 -12.99 -9.96 -10.74
CA ALA A 49 -13.05 -8.60 -10.23
C ALA A 49 -12.24 -7.61 -11.11
N PRO A 50 -12.83 -6.49 -11.54
CA PRO A 50 -12.06 -5.42 -12.18
C PRO A 50 -11.12 -4.75 -11.17
N ALA A 51 -9.96 -4.32 -11.63
CA ALA A 51 -8.92 -3.65 -10.84
C ALA A 51 -9.01 -2.12 -10.91
N LEU A 52 -9.49 -1.57 -12.02
CA LEU A 52 -9.54 -0.13 -12.26
C LEU A 52 -10.68 0.26 -13.19
N LYS A 53 -10.98 1.55 -13.28
CA LYS A 53 -11.90 2.14 -14.25
C LYS A 53 -11.34 3.44 -14.82
N THR A 54 -11.65 3.70 -16.09
CA THR A 54 -11.28 4.94 -16.76
C THR A 54 -12.28 6.03 -16.45
N ILE A 55 -11.81 7.12 -15.82
CA ILE A 55 -12.65 8.26 -15.41
C ILE A 55 -12.46 9.48 -16.32
N GLN A 56 -11.35 9.56 -17.05
CA GLN A 56 -11.14 10.56 -18.10
C GLN A 56 -10.38 9.93 -19.26
N LEU A 57 -10.76 10.30 -20.49
CA LEU A 57 -10.09 9.80 -21.69
C LEU A 57 -10.27 10.78 -22.84
N ARG A 58 -9.16 11.19 -23.46
CA ARG A 58 -9.14 12.07 -24.62
C ARG A 58 -8.00 11.72 -25.55
N ALA A 59 -8.24 11.85 -26.86
CA ALA A 59 -7.20 11.80 -27.86
C ALA A 59 -7.05 13.16 -28.57
N SER A 60 -5.83 13.68 -28.59
CA SER A 60 -5.47 14.88 -29.35
C SER A 60 -5.25 14.56 -30.83
N GLN A 61 -5.28 15.59 -31.68
CA GLN A 61 -5.17 15.43 -33.14
C GLN A 61 -3.80 14.89 -33.59
N ASP A 62 -2.77 15.10 -32.77
CA ASP A 62 -1.41 14.61 -32.94
C ASP A 62 -1.27 13.12 -32.57
N GLY A 63 -2.34 12.48 -32.09
CA GLY A 63 -2.34 11.09 -31.65
C GLY A 63 -2.00 10.88 -30.18
N THR A 64 -1.70 11.95 -29.42
CA THR A 64 -1.46 11.86 -27.98
C THR A 64 -2.75 11.47 -27.27
N VAL A 65 -2.71 10.42 -26.45
CA VAL A 65 -3.84 9.98 -25.63
C VAL A 65 -3.58 10.35 -24.18
N GLU A 66 -4.50 11.11 -23.60
CA GLU A 66 -4.54 11.46 -22.19
C GLU A 66 -5.65 10.65 -21.53
N HIS A 67 -5.34 9.99 -20.42
CA HIS A 67 -6.30 9.20 -19.68
C HIS A 67 -6.06 9.32 -18.17
N GLN A 68 -7.11 9.09 -17.40
CA GLN A 68 -7.05 9.02 -15.95
C GLN A 68 -7.83 7.78 -15.50
N GLU A 69 -7.17 6.98 -14.68
CA GLU A 69 -7.71 5.75 -14.11
C GLU A 69 -7.95 5.92 -12.60
N GLU A 70 -8.98 5.26 -12.09
CA GLU A 70 -9.26 5.09 -10.67
C GLU A 70 -9.19 3.60 -10.33
N PHE A 71 -8.33 3.23 -9.37
CA PHE A 71 -8.24 1.86 -8.88
C PHE A 71 -9.43 1.54 -7.97
N PHE A 72 -9.96 0.33 -8.07
CA PHE A 72 -11.00 -0.15 -7.18
C PHE A 72 -10.43 -0.50 -5.80
N ASP A 73 -11.28 -0.34 -4.77
CA ASP A 73 -10.99 -0.79 -3.40
C ASP A 73 -11.38 -2.27 -3.25
N ASN A 74 -10.62 -3.13 -3.92
CA ASN A 74 -10.76 -4.58 -3.90
C ASN A 74 -9.37 -5.24 -4.08
N GLU A 75 -9.29 -6.57 -3.98
CA GLU A 75 -8.02 -7.29 -4.01
C GLU A 75 -7.15 -7.01 -5.26
N PRO A 76 -7.68 -7.11 -6.50
CA PRO A 76 -6.87 -6.80 -7.69
C PRO A 76 -6.57 -5.30 -7.83
N GLY A 77 -7.47 -4.42 -7.41
CA GLY A 77 -7.27 -2.97 -7.46
C GLY A 77 -6.20 -2.50 -6.48
N GLU A 78 -6.17 -3.04 -5.26
CA GLU A 78 -5.13 -2.75 -4.27
C GLU A 78 -3.76 -3.25 -4.75
N LEU A 79 -3.69 -4.45 -5.34
CA LEU A 79 -2.43 -4.94 -5.90
C LEU A 79 -1.94 -4.05 -7.05
N ALA A 80 -2.82 -3.70 -7.99
CA ALA A 80 -2.50 -2.83 -9.12
C ALA A 80 -2.01 -1.45 -8.64
N LEU A 81 -2.68 -0.87 -7.63
CA LEU A 81 -2.28 0.40 -7.02
C LEU A 81 -0.88 0.32 -6.38
N ARG A 82 -0.58 -0.77 -5.66
CA ARG A 82 0.76 -0.96 -5.06
C ARG A 82 1.84 -1.09 -6.12
N GLN A 83 1.57 -1.80 -7.20
CA GLN A 83 2.52 -1.93 -8.31
C GLN A 83 2.73 -0.61 -9.04
N TYR A 84 1.65 0.15 -9.25
CA TYR A 84 1.72 1.49 -9.81
C TYR A 84 2.57 2.41 -8.94
N ALA A 85 2.35 2.40 -7.62
CA ALA A 85 3.15 3.16 -6.65
C ALA A 85 4.63 2.73 -6.64
N ALA A 86 4.89 1.44 -6.89
CA ALA A 86 6.24 0.88 -7.02
C ALA A 86 6.88 1.09 -8.40
N GLN A 87 6.19 1.77 -9.34
CA GLN A 87 6.63 1.95 -10.72
C GLN A 87 6.88 0.62 -11.46
N ALA A 88 6.13 -0.42 -11.09
CA ALA A 88 6.20 -1.74 -11.68
C ALA A 88 4.98 -1.98 -12.58
N GLY A 89 5.20 -2.14 -13.88
CA GLY A 89 4.13 -2.32 -14.87
C GLY A 89 3.56 -1.00 -15.39
N GLY A 90 2.37 -1.08 -15.99
CA GLY A 90 1.66 0.09 -16.51
C GLY A 90 0.33 -0.26 -17.18
N PHE A 91 -0.28 0.74 -17.79
CA PHE A 91 -1.57 0.61 -18.46
C PHE A 91 -1.42 0.11 -19.89
N SER A 92 -2.29 -0.79 -20.30
CA SER A 92 -2.36 -1.31 -21.67
C SER A 92 -3.78 -1.23 -22.19
N THR A 93 -3.95 -0.71 -23.40
CA THR A 93 -5.27 -0.45 -24.00
C THR A 93 -6.00 -1.74 -24.34
N ALA A 94 -7.26 -1.85 -23.94
CA ALA A 94 -8.17 -2.92 -24.38
C ALA A 94 -9.00 -2.44 -25.57
N VAL A 95 -8.66 -2.92 -26.78
CA VAL A 95 -9.29 -2.47 -28.04
C VAL A 95 -9.54 -3.66 -28.95
N ASN A 96 -10.73 -3.68 -29.57
CA ASN A 96 -11.04 -4.62 -30.64
C ASN A 96 -10.60 -4.08 -31.99
N TYR A 97 -10.09 -4.97 -32.83
CA TYR A 97 -9.68 -4.66 -34.21
C TYR A 97 -10.37 -5.58 -35.19
N LYS A 98 -10.67 -5.04 -36.37
CA LYS A 98 -11.11 -5.82 -37.53
C LYS A 98 -10.11 -5.61 -38.66
N ARG A 99 -9.70 -6.71 -39.30
CA ARG A 99 -8.88 -6.66 -40.52
C ARG A 99 -9.77 -6.31 -41.71
N LEU A 100 -9.49 -5.18 -42.35
CA LEU A 100 -10.17 -4.73 -43.57
C LEU A 100 -9.12 -4.25 -44.57
N GLY A 101 -9.06 -4.89 -45.74
CA GLY A 101 -8.13 -4.51 -46.81
C GLY A 101 -6.65 -4.54 -46.40
N GLY A 102 -6.25 -5.53 -45.60
CA GLY A 102 -4.87 -5.66 -45.11
C GLY A 102 -4.48 -4.68 -44.00
N ARG A 103 -5.42 -3.89 -43.47
CA ARG A 103 -5.19 -2.97 -42.35
C ARG A 103 -6.03 -3.35 -41.13
N LEU A 104 -5.50 -3.10 -39.94
CA LEU A 104 -6.24 -3.23 -38.68
C LEU A 104 -7.00 -1.94 -38.39
N ILE A 105 -8.31 -2.04 -38.32
CA ILE A 105 -9.20 -0.92 -38.00
C ILE A 105 -9.77 -1.16 -36.60
N PRO A 106 -9.57 -0.23 -35.64
CA PRO A 106 -10.15 -0.36 -34.32
C PRO A 106 -11.68 -0.22 -34.41
N THR A 107 -12.41 -1.16 -33.82
CA THR A 107 -13.88 -1.24 -33.85
C THR A 107 -14.53 -0.94 -32.50
N GLY A 108 -13.81 -1.09 -31.39
CA GLY A 108 -14.32 -0.78 -30.05
C GLY A 108 -13.19 -0.52 -29.05
N PHE A 109 -13.42 0.39 -28.12
CA PHE A 109 -12.50 0.77 -27.06
C PHE A 109 -13.11 0.42 -25.71
N PHE A 110 -12.40 -0.37 -24.90
CA PHE A 110 -12.94 -0.99 -23.68
C PHE A 110 -12.14 -0.63 -22.42
N GLY A 111 -11.36 0.45 -22.47
CA GLY A 111 -10.57 0.93 -21.34
C GLY A 111 -9.14 0.42 -21.37
N PHE A 112 -8.59 0.21 -20.18
CA PHE A 112 -7.21 -0.21 -19.97
C PHE A 112 -7.15 -1.37 -19.00
N ASP A 113 -6.16 -2.23 -19.13
CA ASP A 113 -5.77 -3.23 -18.14
C ASP A 113 -4.43 -2.84 -17.53
N TYR A 114 -4.20 -3.20 -16.27
CA TYR A 114 -2.91 -3.00 -15.61
C TYR A 114 -2.05 -4.23 -15.80
N VAL A 115 -0.90 -4.09 -16.44
CA VAL A 115 -0.05 -5.20 -16.87
C VAL A 115 1.41 -4.98 -16.46
N SER A 116 2.15 -6.08 -16.32
CA SER A 116 3.58 -6.03 -16.03
C SER A 116 4.41 -5.44 -17.17
N GLN A 117 3.96 -5.63 -18.42
CA GLN A 117 4.60 -5.10 -19.63
C GLN A 117 3.58 -4.24 -20.41
N PRO A 118 3.55 -2.93 -20.17
CA PRO A 118 2.63 -2.04 -20.89
C PRO A 118 3.02 -1.93 -22.36
N ASN A 119 2.01 -1.84 -23.23
CA ASN A 119 2.22 -1.59 -24.65
C ASN A 119 2.65 -0.12 -24.84
N TYR A 120 3.79 0.11 -25.49
CA TYR A 120 4.25 1.46 -25.86
C TYR A 120 3.66 1.89 -27.20
N ALA A 121 3.38 3.18 -27.37
CA ALA A 121 2.93 3.75 -28.65
C ALA A 121 3.92 3.52 -29.82
N SER A 122 5.20 3.30 -29.53
CA SER A 122 6.25 2.94 -30.50
C SER A 122 6.49 1.44 -30.66
N ASN A 123 5.84 0.61 -29.84
CA ASN A 123 5.93 -0.85 -29.86
C ASN A 123 4.58 -1.46 -30.24
N VAL A 124 3.96 -0.94 -31.30
CA VAL A 124 2.82 -1.58 -31.94
C VAL A 124 3.40 -2.68 -32.81
N GLY A 125 3.70 -3.84 -32.21
CA GLY A 125 3.98 -5.06 -32.97
C GLY A 125 2.83 -5.34 -33.93
N ASP A 126 3.12 -5.92 -35.08
CA ASP A 126 2.25 -6.14 -36.24
C ASP A 126 1.10 -7.15 -35.94
N GLY A 127 0.27 -6.87 -34.93
CA GLY A 127 -0.87 -7.69 -34.50
C GLY A 127 -0.75 -8.35 -33.12
N GLN A 128 0.36 -8.20 -32.40
CA GLN A 128 0.51 -8.71 -31.02
C GLN A 128 0.21 -7.61 -30.00
N LEU A 129 -1.07 -7.36 -29.77
CA LEU A 129 -1.54 -6.32 -28.83
C LEU A 129 -1.80 -6.85 -27.41
N PHE A 130 -1.67 -8.16 -27.20
CA PHE A 130 -1.76 -8.76 -25.88
C PHE A 130 -0.47 -9.54 -25.60
N ASP A 131 0.45 -8.89 -24.91
CA ASP A 131 1.71 -9.51 -24.51
C ASP A 131 1.43 -10.69 -23.56
N GLY A 132 1.79 -11.90 -23.99
CA GLY A 132 1.62 -13.12 -23.22
C GLY A 132 1.24 -14.37 -24.01
N LEU A 133 0.68 -14.23 -25.22
CA LEU A 133 0.42 -15.35 -26.12
C LEU A 133 0.83 -15.02 -27.55
N PHE A 134 1.72 -15.84 -28.10
CA PHE A 134 2.18 -15.76 -29.48
C PHE A 134 1.00 -16.02 -30.43
N VAL A 135 0.38 -14.95 -30.93
CA VAL A 135 -0.48 -15.01 -32.11
C VAL A 135 0.45 -15.00 -33.33
N PRO A 136 0.37 -15.99 -34.25
CA PRO A 136 1.22 -16.04 -35.44
C PRO A 136 1.15 -14.74 -36.25
N GLU A 137 2.26 -14.34 -36.89
CA GLU A 137 2.38 -13.12 -37.72
C GLU A 137 1.34 -13.06 -38.86
N GLU A 138 0.82 -14.20 -39.30
CA GLU A 138 -0.23 -14.30 -40.30
C GLU A 138 -1.43 -15.11 -39.78
N PRO A 139 -2.37 -14.48 -39.06
CA PRO A 139 -3.68 -15.08 -38.88
C PRO A 139 -4.45 -14.88 -40.20
N GLU A 140 -4.54 -15.92 -41.03
CA GLU A 140 -5.60 -16.00 -42.04
C GLU A 140 -6.95 -16.05 -41.32
N GLY A 141 -7.51 -14.88 -40.96
CA GLY A 141 -8.79 -14.80 -40.25
C GLY A 141 -8.94 -13.62 -39.30
N VAL A 142 -9.95 -13.73 -38.43
CA VAL A 142 -10.18 -12.82 -37.31
C VAL A 142 -9.03 -13.00 -36.33
N ILE A 143 -8.29 -11.93 -36.04
CA ILE A 143 -7.29 -11.90 -34.97
C ILE A 143 -7.99 -12.37 -33.71
N SER A 144 -7.50 -13.45 -33.09
CA SER A 144 -8.10 -14.08 -31.92
C SER A 144 -8.07 -13.15 -30.71
N CYS A 145 -8.98 -12.19 -30.69
CA CYS A 145 -9.77 -11.96 -29.50
C CYS A 145 -10.53 -13.27 -29.29
N PHE A 146 -10.23 -14.04 -28.24
CA PHE A 146 -10.98 -15.26 -27.92
C PHE A 146 -12.40 -14.93 -27.40
N ASP A 147 -13.02 -13.85 -27.89
CA ASP A 147 -14.43 -13.53 -27.64
C ASP A 147 -15.35 -14.64 -28.14
N SER A 148 -14.90 -15.38 -29.15
CA SER A 148 -15.59 -16.48 -29.82
C SER A 148 -15.31 -17.84 -29.17
N ALA A 149 -14.48 -17.89 -28.12
CA ALA A 149 -13.95 -19.12 -27.51
C ALA A 149 -14.57 -19.49 -26.16
N THR A 150 -15.75 -18.96 -25.85
CA THR A 150 -16.48 -19.36 -24.63
C THR A 150 -17.01 -20.79 -24.74
N ASP A 151 -17.17 -21.32 -25.95
CA ASP A 151 -17.60 -22.70 -26.21
C ASP A 151 -16.41 -23.57 -26.68
N PHE A 152 -15.87 -24.39 -25.77
CA PHE A 152 -14.80 -25.33 -26.06
C PHE A 152 -15.13 -26.31 -27.20
N SER A 153 -16.41 -26.54 -27.49
CA SER A 153 -16.83 -27.45 -28.58
C SER A 153 -16.58 -26.88 -29.98
N GLN A 154 -16.32 -25.57 -30.07
CA GLN A 154 -16.08 -24.86 -31.33
C GLN A 154 -14.59 -24.56 -31.58
N LEU A 155 -13.72 -24.92 -30.62
CA LEU A 155 -12.30 -24.64 -30.67
C LEU A 155 -11.50 -25.80 -31.26
N SER A 156 -10.49 -25.45 -32.05
CA SER A 156 -9.47 -26.39 -32.48
C SER A 156 -8.58 -26.84 -31.31
N GLN A 157 -7.92 -27.99 -31.46
CA GLN A 157 -7.08 -28.56 -30.39
C GLN A 157 -6.03 -27.57 -29.84
N PRO A 158 -5.33 -26.75 -30.66
CA PRO A 158 -4.40 -25.75 -30.14
C PRO A 158 -5.10 -24.64 -29.34
N GLU A 159 -6.27 -24.19 -29.78
CA GLU A 159 -7.03 -23.13 -29.10
C GLU A 159 -7.55 -23.60 -27.74
N ILE A 160 -7.94 -24.87 -27.61
CA ILE A 160 -8.32 -25.47 -26.32
C ILE A 160 -7.15 -25.42 -25.34
N ILE A 161 -5.94 -25.76 -25.79
CA ILE A 161 -4.73 -25.73 -24.95
C ILE A 161 -4.44 -24.30 -24.49
N ILE A 162 -4.55 -23.32 -25.40
CA ILE A 162 -4.34 -21.91 -25.07
C ILE A 162 -5.39 -21.42 -24.07
N ALA A 163 -6.67 -21.76 -24.27
CA ALA A 163 -7.74 -21.40 -23.35
C ALA A 163 -7.52 -21.99 -21.94
N GLN A 164 -7.06 -23.24 -21.86
CA GLN A 164 -6.70 -23.88 -20.58
C GLN A 164 -5.51 -23.20 -19.91
N LEU A 165 -4.49 -22.81 -20.69
CA LEU A 165 -3.33 -22.09 -20.17
C LEU A 165 -3.73 -20.72 -19.62
N LEU A 166 -4.61 -20.00 -20.31
CA LEU A 166 -5.17 -18.73 -19.85
C LEU A 166 -5.95 -18.90 -18.55
N GLU A 167 -6.80 -19.91 -18.47
CA GLU A 167 -7.54 -20.24 -17.24
C GLU A 167 -6.60 -20.56 -16.08
N ASP A 168 -5.50 -21.28 -16.33
CA ASP A 168 -4.48 -21.55 -15.32
C ASP A 168 -3.75 -20.29 -14.87
N GLN A 169 -3.41 -19.39 -15.80
CA GLN A 169 -2.79 -18.11 -15.46
C GLN A 169 -3.73 -17.21 -14.67
N ILE A 170 -5.03 -17.18 -15.01
CA ILE A 170 -6.05 -16.46 -14.25
C ILE A 170 -6.08 -16.99 -12.82
N LEU A 171 -6.24 -18.31 -12.63
CA LEU A 171 -6.26 -18.91 -11.30
C LEU A 171 -4.99 -18.60 -10.49
N GLN A 172 -3.82 -18.78 -11.09
CA GLN A 172 -2.54 -18.47 -10.45
C GLN A 172 -2.45 -17.00 -10.03
N THR A 173 -2.96 -16.08 -10.85
CA THR A 173 -2.97 -14.65 -10.56
C THR A 173 -3.82 -14.33 -9.35
N TYR A 174 -5.04 -14.87 -9.27
CA TYR A 174 -5.93 -14.69 -8.12
C TYR A 174 -5.40 -15.36 -6.84
N ASP A 175 -4.86 -16.57 -6.94
CA ASP A 175 -4.22 -17.25 -5.81
C ASP A 175 -3.02 -16.43 -5.28
N ASN A 176 -2.24 -15.85 -6.20
CA ASN A 176 -1.11 -14.99 -5.86
C ASN A 176 -1.58 -13.69 -5.19
N ILE A 177 -2.56 -12.98 -5.76
CA ILE A 177 -3.16 -11.76 -5.18
C ILE A 177 -3.60 -12.04 -3.74
N ASN A 178 -4.36 -13.11 -3.52
CA ASN A 178 -4.88 -13.49 -2.21
C ASN A 178 -3.75 -13.79 -1.22
N SER A 179 -2.72 -14.53 -1.66
CA SER A 179 -1.57 -14.85 -0.81
C SER A 179 -0.77 -13.61 -0.42
N GLN A 180 -0.54 -12.67 -1.36
CA GLN A 180 0.18 -11.43 -1.09
C GLN A 180 -0.57 -10.54 -0.11
N LEU A 181 -1.89 -10.40 -0.29
CA LEU A 181 -2.72 -9.61 0.62
C LEU A 181 -2.75 -10.20 2.02
N HIS A 182 -2.87 -11.53 2.13
CA HIS A 182 -2.78 -12.22 3.41
C HIS A 182 -1.46 -11.94 4.12
N LEU A 183 -0.34 -12.11 3.43
CA LEU A 183 1.00 -11.84 3.98
C LEU A 183 1.17 -10.38 4.42
N LEU A 184 0.57 -9.44 3.70
CA LEU A 184 0.66 -8.01 4.04
C LEU A 184 -0.18 -7.68 5.28
N ASN A 185 -1.34 -8.30 5.44
CA ASN A 185 -2.13 -8.19 6.66
C ASN A 185 -1.39 -8.79 7.87
N GLU A 186 -0.76 -9.96 7.71
CA GLU A 186 0.08 -10.55 8.75
C GLU A 186 1.27 -9.67 9.12
N LEU A 187 1.94 -9.07 8.11
CA LEU A 187 3.05 -8.15 8.33
C LEU A 187 2.59 -6.90 9.09
N GLY A 188 1.44 -6.32 8.74
CA GLY A 188 0.87 -5.19 9.45
C GLY A 188 0.58 -5.51 10.92
N ASN A 189 -0.01 -6.68 11.19
CA ASN A 189 -0.26 -7.15 12.55
C ASN A 189 1.06 -7.32 13.33
N ALA A 190 2.07 -7.95 12.72
CA ALA A 190 3.38 -8.15 13.33
C ALA A 190 4.08 -6.82 13.63
N GLN A 191 3.99 -5.82 12.73
CA GLN A 191 4.52 -4.48 12.97
C GLN A 191 3.82 -3.78 14.14
N GLY A 192 2.50 -3.92 14.27
CA GLY A 192 1.74 -3.42 15.41
C GLY A 192 2.23 -4.01 16.74
N LEU A 193 2.37 -5.34 16.80
CA LEU A 193 2.91 -6.05 17.96
C LEU A 193 4.31 -5.56 18.33
N VAL A 194 5.20 -5.40 17.34
CA VAL A 194 6.56 -4.86 17.56
C VAL A 194 6.51 -3.45 18.14
N GLY A 195 5.59 -2.60 17.66
CA GLY A 195 5.37 -1.25 18.21
C GLY A 195 5.00 -1.29 19.70
N GLU A 196 4.01 -2.12 20.05
CA GLU A 196 3.57 -2.30 21.45
C GLU A 196 4.70 -2.83 22.36
N LEU A 197 5.42 -3.84 21.88
CA LEU A 197 6.58 -4.40 22.58
C LEU A 197 7.68 -3.36 22.78
N SER A 198 7.94 -2.51 21.79
CA SER A 198 8.91 -1.42 21.91
C SER A 198 8.51 -0.43 23.02
N GLU A 199 7.23 -0.05 23.08
CA GLU A 199 6.76 0.84 24.15
C GLU A 199 6.91 0.22 25.54
N VAL A 200 6.63 -1.08 25.68
CA VAL A 200 6.79 -1.80 26.94
C VAL A 200 8.27 -1.83 27.35
N VAL A 201 9.16 -2.13 26.41
CA VAL A 201 10.60 -2.14 26.66
C VAL A 201 11.11 -0.75 27.06
N ASP A 202 10.64 0.31 26.42
CA ASP A 202 11.06 1.68 26.76
C ASP A 202 10.52 2.12 28.13
N LYS A 203 9.28 1.75 28.47
CA LYS A 203 8.72 1.95 29.82
C LYS A 203 9.56 1.21 30.87
N GLN A 204 9.95 -0.03 30.60
CA GLN A 204 10.80 -0.82 31.50
C GLN A 204 12.19 -0.21 31.68
N LYS A 205 12.85 0.21 30.59
CA LYS A 205 14.14 0.92 30.64
C LYS A 205 14.05 2.18 31.48
N ARG A 206 13.00 2.99 31.30
CA ARG A 206 12.79 4.23 32.09
C ARG A 206 12.60 3.94 33.58
N ILE A 207 11.81 2.91 33.91
CA ILE A 207 11.64 2.48 35.30
C ILE A 207 12.96 2.00 35.90
N GLN A 208 13.77 1.27 35.13
CA GLN A 208 15.06 0.78 35.57
C GLN A 208 16.06 1.93 35.81
N GLN A 209 16.12 2.90 34.90
CA GLN A 209 16.94 4.12 35.06
C GLN A 209 16.54 4.88 36.34
N LEU A 210 15.25 5.12 36.55
CA LEU A 210 14.77 5.79 37.78
C LEU A 210 15.13 5.00 39.06
N ARG A 211 15.11 3.67 39.01
CA ARG A 211 15.54 2.82 40.13
C ARG A 211 17.05 2.93 40.38
N GLU A 212 17.85 2.99 39.33
CA GLU A 212 19.31 3.16 39.42
C GLU A 212 19.69 4.54 39.93
N GLU A 213 19.01 5.60 39.48
CA GLU A 213 19.17 6.97 39.99
C GLU A 213 18.84 7.05 41.48
N ARG A 214 17.68 6.53 41.89
CA ARG A 214 17.33 6.47 43.33
C ARG A 214 18.34 5.70 44.17
N LYS A 215 18.89 4.60 43.65
CA LYS A 215 19.95 3.86 44.35
C LYS A 215 21.20 4.73 44.50
N LYS A 216 21.64 5.41 43.43
CA LYS A 216 22.78 6.33 43.48
C LYS A 216 22.55 7.45 44.50
N GLU A 217 21.38 8.09 44.47
CA GLU A 217 21.01 9.14 45.43
C GLU A 217 21.05 8.64 46.88
N LEU A 218 20.49 7.46 47.14
CA LEU A 218 20.52 6.84 48.46
C LEU A 218 21.96 6.62 48.94
N TYR A 219 22.81 6.03 48.09
CA TYR A 219 24.23 5.82 48.43
C TYR A 219 24.94 7.15 48.67
N THR A 220 24.73 8.18 47.84
CA THR A 220 25.35 9.50 48.04
C THR A 220 24.84 10.21 49.29
N GLY A 221 23.56 10.05 49.66
CA GLY A 221 22.99 10.65 50.87
C GLY A 221 23.46 9.99 52.17
N MET A 222 23.99 8.76 52.10
CA MET A 222 24.56 8.04 53.25
C MET A 222 26.04 8.36 53.50
N VAL A 223 26.73 9.01 52.56
CA VAL A 223 28.13 9.41 52.74
C VAL A 223 28.16 10.91 53.04
N ASN A 224 28.60 11.28 54.24
CA ASN A 224 29.01 12.67 54.47
C ASN A 224 30.11 13.04 53.46
N PRO A 225 30.15 14.29 52.97
CA PRO A 225 31.23 14.72 52.09
C PRO A 225 32.58 14.40 52.73
N VAL A 226 33.51 13.87 51.94
CA VAL A 226 34.86 13.54 52.42
C VAL A 226 35.56 14.86 52.79
N MET A 227 35.64 15.13 54.08
CA MET A 227 36.32 16.30 54.62
C MET A 227 37.79 15.96 54.88
N SER A 228 38.71 16.90 54.59
CA SER A 228 40.12 16.72 54.95
C SER A 228 40.27 16.73 56.47
N PHE A 229 41.25 15.99 57.00
CA PHE A 229 41.52 15.93 58.44
C PHE A 229 41.62 17.32 59.08
N ASP A 230 42.31 18.24 58.39
CA ASP A 230 42.49 19.63 58.84
C ASP A 230 41.16 20.39 58.98
N SER A 231 40.20 20.16 58.07
CA SER A 231 38.88 20.82 58.14
C SER A 231 37.99 20.29 59.25
N VAL A 232 38.12 18.99 59.57
CA VAL A 232 37.44 18.36 60.72
C VAL A 232 38.02 18.92 62.02
N GLN A 233 39.34 19.10 62.07
CA GLN A 233 40.03 19.66 63.24
C GLN A 233 39.62 21.12 63.48
N GLN A 234 39.54 21.95 62.43
CA GLN A 234 39.07 23.34 62.54
C GLN A 234 37.61 23.43 63.00
N GLN A 235 36.73 22.54 62.54
CA GLN A 235 35.35 22.48 63.03
C GLN A 235 35.28 22.08 64.50
N ALA A 236 36.08 21.09 64.92
CA ALA A 236 36.15 20.68 66.32
C ALA A 236 36.65 21.82 67.22
N GLU A 237 37.68 22.56 66.79
CA GLU A 237 38.21 23.72 67.50
C GLU A 237 37.19 24.87 67.59
N GLN A 238 36.43 25.13 66.52
CA GLN A 238 35.35 26.13 66.54
C GLN A 238 34.21 25.74 67.50
N ILE A 239 33.86 24.45 67.57
CA ILE A 239 32.83 23.97 68.50
C ILE A 239 33.30 24.11 69.95
N LEU A 240 34.56 23.74 70.23
CA LEU A 240 35.17 23.91 71.55
C LEU A 240 35.22 25.38 71.97
N GLN A 241 35.62 26.28 71.07
CA GLN A 241 35.59 27.73 71.34
C GLN A 241 34.17 28.28 71.55
N SER A 242 33.16 27.71 70.89
CA SER A 242 31.76 28.09 71.07
C SER A 242 31.15 27.59 72.39
N MET A 243 31.72 26.53 72.99
CA MET A 243 31.32 26.02 74.30
C MET A 243 31.90 26.84 75.46
N ASP A 244 33.05 27.48 75.25
CA ASP A 244 33.73 28.32 76.24
C ASP A 244 33.25 29.78 76.29
N GLN A 245 32.31 30.19 75.42
CA GLN A 245 31.67 31.51 75.48
C GLN A 245 30.19 31.41 75.89
N PRO A 246 29.77 31.99 77.05
CA PRO A 246 28.36 32.06 77.40
C PRO A 246 27.69 33.14 76.53
N THR A 247 27.15 32.75 75.40
CA THR A 247 26.36 33.66 74.56
C THR A 247 24.97 33.85 75.16
N LEU A 248 24.75 35.01 75.79
CA LEU A 248 23.43 35.60 76.02
C LEU A 248 22.72 35.73 74.66
N LYS A 249 21.88 34.76 74.31
CA LYS A 249 20.96 34.88 73.18
C LYS A 249 19.77 35.74 73.59
N GLU A 250 19.81 37.02 73.23
CA GLU A 250 18.60 37.83 73.08
C GLU A 250 17.63 37.11 72.11
N LYS A 251 16.41 36.85 72.58
CA LYS A 251 15.35 36.25 71.76
C LYS A 251 14.93 37.23 70.66
N SER A 252 15.44 37.06 69.45
CA SER A 252 14.83 37.68 68.27
C SER A 252 13.46 37.04 68.02
N LYS A 253 12.43 37.89 67.92
CA LYS A 253 11.04 37.50 67.70
C LYS A 253 10.91 36.76 66.35
N LYS A 254 10.37 35.54 66.38
CA LYS A 254 9.97 34.82 65.16
C LYS A 254 8.89 35.62 64.41
N PRO A 255 9.02 35.85 63.09
CA PRO A 255 7.88 36.32 62.30
C PRO A 255 6.84 35.20 62.21
N LYS A 256 5.57 35.55 62.45
CA LYS A 256 4.43 34.65 62.32
C LYS A 256 4.33 34.18 60.86
N LYS A 257 4.43 32.87 60.61
CA LYS A 257 4.03 32.27 59.34
C LYS A 257 2.51 32.44 59.20
N SER A 258 2.04 33.16 58.19
CA SER A 258 0.64 33.09 57.77
C SER A 258 0.42 31.76 57.06
N PHE A 259 -0.40 30.89 57.63
CA PHE A 259 -1.00 29.78 56.90
C PHE A 259 -2.06 30.38 55.96
N GLY A 260 -1.69 30.57 54.70
CA GLY A 260 -2.62 30.93 53.64
C GLY A 260 -3.20 29.67 53.00
N ASN A 261 -4.45 29.39 53.35
CA ASN A 261 -5.50 28.67 52.62
C ASN A 261 -5.11 27.48 51.73
N ILE A 262 -5.22 26.29 52.31
CA ILE A 262 -5.68 25.09 51.60
C ILE A 262 -7.21 25.15 51.64
N PHE A 263 -7.90 25.43 50.53
CA PHE A 263 -9.25 24.95 50.16
C PHE A 263 -9.81 25.71 48.93
N SER A 264 -9.84 25.04 47.78
CA SER A 264 -10.82 25.18 46.67
C SER A 264 -10.53 24.03 45.69
N VAL A 265 -11.13 22.84 45.83
CA VAL A 265 -12.47 22.42 45.36
C VAL A 265 -12.73 22.78 43.90
N TRP A 266 -12.64 21.72 43.07
CA TRP A 266 -13.45 21.37 41.89
C TRP A 266 -14.27 22.47 41.20
N GLY A 267 -13.95 22.65 39.92
CA GLY A 267 -14.79 23.16 38.85
C GLY A 267 -14.23 22.64 37.53
#